data_AF-A1SXA7-F1
#
_entry.id   AF-A1SXA7-F1
#
_cell.length_a   1.000
_cell.length_b   1.000
_cell.length_c   1.000
_cell.angle_alpha   90.00
_cell.angle_beta   90.00
_cell.angle_gamma   90.00
#
_symmetry.space_group_name_H-M   'P 1'
#
loop_
_entity.id
_entity.type
_entity.pdbx_description
1 polymer ?
#
loop_
_entity_poly.entity_id
_entity_poly.type
_entity_poly.pdbx_seq_one_letter_code
_entity_poly.pdbx_strand_id
1 'polypeptide(L)'
;MSKHNQDLKFSLSAEEFNLIFDYQLASSVQLKKLQLIKIELFKKRPKFKRVNIILTLGDIDNLLVNISREANKNNNSVKEQYLLPSLFSKLGNKYNESIYS
;
A
#
# COMPACT_ATOMS: atom_id res chain seq x y z
N MET A 1 3.24 14.46 -21.37
CA MET A 1 2.87 14.79 -19.98
C MET A 1 3.25 13.62 -19.11
N SER A 2 4.01 13.85 -18.03
CA SER A 2 4.45 12.77 -17.13
C SER A 2 3.22 12.13 -16.46
N LYS A 3 2.95 10.84 -16.75
CA LYS A 3 1.85 10.08 -16.13
C LYS A 3 2.02 9.93 -14.60
N HIS A 4 3.18 10.33 -14.04
CA HIS A 4 3.52 10.11 -12.63
C HIS A 4 2.64 10.83 -11.60
N ASN A 5 1.85 11.82 -12.02
CA ASN A 5 0.95 12.57 -11.14
C ASN A 5 -0.52 12.08 -11.18
N GLN A 6 -0.78 10.93 -11.77
CA GLN A 6 -2.12 10.36 -11.80
C GLN A 6 -2.50 9.81 -10.42
N ASP A 7 -3.60 10.34 -9.86
CA ASP A 7 -4.19 9.84 -8.62
C ASP A 7 -4.97 8.55 -8.88
N LEU A 8 -4.52 7.46 -8.25
CA LEU A 8 -5.10 6.14 -8.39
C LEU A 8 -5.73 5.68 -7.08
N LYS A 9 -6.98 5.23 -7.17
CA LYS A 9 -7.74 4.76 -6.02
C LYS A 9 -7.53 3.27 -5.79
N PHE A 10 -7.16 2.92 -4.56
CA PHE A 10 -6.95 1.54 -4.12
C PHE A 10 -7.88 1.18 -2.99
N SER A 11 -8.35 -0.07 -2.99
CA SER A 11 -9.07 -0.65 -1.86
C SER A 11 -8.24 -1.74 -1.22
N LEU A 12 -7.71 -1.47 -0.03
CA LEU A 12 -6.91 -2.41 0.76
C LEU A 12 -7.77 -3.02 1.87
N SER A 13 -7.48 -4.27 2.24
CA SER A 13 -7.96 -4.82 3.51
C SER A 13 -7.30 -4.08 4.68
N ALA A 14 -7.89 -4.18 5.88
CA ALA A 14 -7.29 -3.60 7.07
C ALA A 14 -5.90 -4.20 7.36
N GLU A 15 -5.71 -5.48 7.06
CA GLU A 15 -4.43 -6.17 7.25
C GLU A 15 -3.37 -5.68 6.26
N GLU A 16 -3.73 -5.57 4.97
CA GLU A 16 -2.85 -5.00 3.94
C GLU A 16 -2.47 -3.56 4.26
N PHE A 17 -3.41 -2.77 4.75
CA PHE A 17 -3.16 -1.38 5.12
C PHE A 17 -2.25 -1.27 6.34
N ASN A 18 -2.43 -2.13 7.35
CA ASN A 18 -1.58 -2.15 8.53
C ASN A 18 -0.15 -2.59 8.20
N LEU A 19 0.00 -3.55 7.29
CA LEU A 19 1.31 -4.04 6.83
C LEU A 19 2.22 -2.93 6.32
N ILE A 20 1.65 -1.91 5.66
CA ILE A 20 2.41 -0.73 5.20
C ILE A 20 3.11 -0.01 6.35
N PHE A 21 2.49 0.05 7.54
CA PHE A 21 3.06 0.69 8.71
C PHE A 21 3.97 -0.24 9.49
N ASP A 22 3.57 -1.51 9.66
CA ASP A 22 4.31 -2.50 10.45
C ASP A 22 5.71 -2.72 9.88
N TYR A 23 5.85 -2.65 8.55
CA TYR A 23 7.11 -2.79 7.83
C TYR A 23 7.67 -1.49 7.25
N GLN A 24 7.04 -0.35 7.53
CA GLN A 24 7.45 0.95 7.01
C GLN A 24 7.66 0.95 5.48
N LEU A 25 6.75 0.31 4.74
CA LEU A 25 6.89 0.07 3.29
C LEU A 25 6.75 1.35 2.46
N ALA A 26 6.14 2.40 3.01
CA ALA A 26 5.92 3.68 2.36
C ALA A 26 7.02 4.69 2.69
N SER A 27 7.21 5.70 1.84
CA SER A 27 8.12 6.81 2.15
C SER A 27 7.66 7.56 3.41
N SER A 28 8.56 8.28 4.07
CA SER A 28 8.22 9.03 5.31
C SER A 28 7.08 10.05 5.09
N VAL A 29 7.07 10.71 3.93
CA VAL A 29 6.01 11.66 3.54
C VAL A 29 4.69 10.93 3.33
N GLN A 30 4.71 9.79 2.63
CA GLN A 30 3.53 8.99 2.36
C GLN A 30 2.97 8.37 3.65
N LEU A 31 3.81 7.84 4.54
CA LEU A 31 3.41 7.28 5.84
C LEU A 31 2.66 8.31 6.68
N LYS A 32 3.11 9.57 6.71
CA LYS A 32 2.38 10.65 7.42
C LYS A 32 0.97 10.84 6.87
N LYS A 33 0.81 10.85 5.54
CA LYS A 33 -0.52 10.97 4.91
C LYS A 33 -1.40 9.76 5.24
N LEU A 34 -0.87 8.55 5.14
CA LEU A 34 -1.60 7.32 5.44
C LEU A 34 -1.95 7.20 6.94
N GLN A 35 -1.09 7.70 7.84
CA GLN A 35 -1.37 7.77 9.27
C GLN A 35 -2.58 8.65 9.59
N LEU A 36 -2.71 9.81 8.94
CA LEU A 36 -3.89 10.67 9.11
C LEU A 36 -5.18 9.94 8.71
N ILE A 37 -5.15 9.23 7.57
CA ILE A 37 -6.27 8.40 7.12
C ILE A 37 -6.58 7.29 8.15
N LYS A 38 -5.55 6.61 8.67
CA LYS A 38 -5.70 5.57 9.70
C LYS A 38 -6.36 6.13 10.95
N ILE A 39 -5.89 7.28 11.46
CA ILE A 39 -6.45 7.95 12.65
C ILE A 39 -7.93 8.31 12.43
N GLU A 40 -8.26 8.91 11.29
CA GLU A 40 -9.65 9.29 10.99
C GLU A 40 -10.57 8.06 10.89
N LEU A 41 -10.10 7.00 10.23
CA LEU A 41 -10.83 5.74 10.13
C LEU A 41 -11.06 5.11 11.50
N PHE A 42 -10.05 5.05 12.37
CA PHE A 42 -10.23 4.51 13.71
C PHE A 42 -11.22 5.31 14.54
N LYS A 43 -11.21 6.65 14.43
CA LYS A 43 -12.18 7.51 15.11
C LYS A 43 -13.61 7.24 14.66
N LYS A 44 -13.84 7.11 13.34
CA LYS A 44 -15.19 6.94 12.77
C LYS A 44 -15.68 5.48 12.79
N ARG A 45 -14.77 4.53 12.60
CA ARG A 45 -15.02 3.10 12.40
C ARG A 45 -13.87 2.26 12.98
N PRO A 46 -13.82 2.02 14.30
CA PRO A 46 -12.71 1.33 14.96
C PRO A 46 -12.43 -0.10 14.45
N LYS A 47 -13.43 -0.75 13.82
CA LYS A 47 -13.37 -2.12 13.30
C LYS A 47 -13.54 -2.15 11.78
N PHE A 48 -12.90 -1.23 11.05
CA PHE A 48 -12.97 -1.21 9.60
C PHE A 48 -12.32 -2.47 9.01
N LYS A 49 -12.94 -3.06 7.98
CA LYS A 49 -12.40 -4.23 7.26
C LYS A 49 -11.58 -3.86 6.03
N ARG A 50 -11.86 -2.69 5.45
CA ARG A 50 -11.22 -2.17 4.25
C ARG A 50 -11.03 -0.66 4.35
N VAL A 51 -10.04 -0.17 3.63
CA VAL A 51 -9.77 1.25 3.45
C VAL A 51 -9.62 1.56 1.96
N ASN A 52 -10.11 2.72 1.56
CA ASN A 52 -9.82 3.26 0.25
C ASN A 52 -8.77 4.37 0.40
N ILE A 53 -7.65 4.24 -0.30
CA ILE A 53 -6.58 5.25 -0.33
C ILE A 53 -6.37 5.73 -1.76
N ILE A 54 -5.80 6.92 -1.90
CA ILE A 54 -5.37 7.49 -3.18
C ILE A 54 -3.85 7.57 -3.15
N LEU A 55 -3.22 7.04 -4.19
CA LEU A 55 -1.77 7.00 -4.37
C LEU A 55 -1.41 7.47 -5.78
N THR A 56 -0.27 8.13 -5.93
CA THR A 56 0.30 8.44 -7.25
C THR A 56 1.04 7.24 -7.84
N LEU A 57 1.41 7.26 -9.12
CA LEU A 57 2.29 6.22 -9.69
C LEU A 57 3.62 6.13 -8.96
N GLY A 58 4.22 7.27 -8.60
CA GLY A 58 5.49 7.29 -7.86
C GLY A 58 5.36 6.69 -6.45
N ASP A 59 4.21 6.88 -5.80
CA ASP A 59 3.92 6.23 -4.52
C ASP A 59 3.81 4.70 -4.66
N ILE A 60 3.21 4.24 -5.75
CA ILE A 60 3.05 2.81 -6.05
C ILE A 60 4.40 2.17 -6.36
N ASP A 61 5.22 2.80 -7.20
CA ASP A 61 6.57 2.32 -7.53
C ASP A 61 7.41 2.11 -6.28
N ASN A 62 7.41 3.10 -5.39
CA ASN A 62 8.14 3.01 -4.12
C ASN A 62 7.63 1.88 -3.23
N LEU A 63 6.31 1.71 -3.14
CA LEU A 63 5.71 0.60 -2.40
C LEU A 63 6.09 -0.76 -2.99
N LEU A 64 6.01 -0.93 -4.31
CA LEU A 64 6.35 -2.18 -4.98
C LEU A 64 7.81 -2.57 -4.71
N VAL A 65 8.75 -1.63 -4.83
CA VAL A 65 10.17 -1.86 -4.54
C VAL A 65 10.38 -2.29 -3.09
N ASN A 66 9.74 -1.60 -2.13
CA ASN A 66 9.90 -1.91 -0.71
C ASN A 66 9.23 -3.25 -0.33
N ILE A 67 8.07 -3.57 -0.91
CA ILE A 67 7.42 -4.88 -0.73
C ILE A 67 8.31 -5.99 -1.25
N SER A 68 8.92 -5.85 -2.43
CA SER A 68 9.86 -6.84 -2.97
C SER A 68 11.08 -7.02 -2.06
N ARG A 69 11.63 -5.92 -1.53
CA ARG A 69 12.74 -6.00 -0.56
C ARG A 69 12.35 -6.72 0.72
N GLU A 70 11.16 -6.44 1.24
CA GLU A 70 10.65 -7.09 2.45
C GLU A 70 10.39 -8.58 2.23
N ALA A 71 9.75 -8.94 1.11
CA ALA A 71 9.45 -10.33 0.77
C ALA A 71 10.71 -11.20 0.64
N ASN A 72 11.84 -10.59 0.25
CA ASN A 72 13.14 -11.27 0.15
C ASN A 72 13.86 -11.43 1.50
N LYS A 73 13.31 -10.92 2.62
CA LYS A 73 13.88 -11.16 3.95
C LYS A 73 13.43 -12.52 4.48
N ASN A 74 14.37 -13.29 5.01
CA ASN A 74 14.16 -14.66 5.49
C ASN A 74 13.48 -14.76 6.89
N ASN A 75 12.86 -13.68 7.38
CA ASN A 75 12.29 -13.61 8.74
C ASN A 75 10.80 -13.23 8.77
N ASN A 76 10.11 -13.26 7.64
CA ASN A 76 8.68 -13.02 7.58
C ASN A 76 7.90 -14.22 8.15
N SER A 77 6.90 -13.94 8.97
CA SER A 77 5.92 -14.91 9.45
C SER A 77 5.12 -15.49 8.28
N VAL A 78 4.52 -16.66 8.49
CA VAL A 78 3.65 -17.32 7.49
C VAL A 78 2.54 -16.37 7.02
N LYS A 79 1.97 -15.56 7.92
CA LYS A 79 0.91 -14.60 7.56
C LYS A 79 1.43 -13.51 6.62
N GLU A 80 2.62 -12.98 6.89
CA GLU A 80 3.24 -11.95 6.05
C GLU A 80 3.66 -12.50 4.68
N GLN A 81 4.11 -13.76 4.62
CA GLN A 81 4.44 -14.45 3.37
C GLN A 81 3.25 -14.53 2.40
N TYR A 82 2.01 -14.48 2.90
CA TYR A 82 0.81 -14.38 2.06
C TYR A 82 0.39 -12.93 1.77
N LEU A 83 0.52 -12.03 2.75
CA LEU A 83 0.06 -10.65 2.62
C LEU A 83 0.96 -9.82 1.69
N LEU A 84 2.29 -10.00 1.73
CA LEU A 84 3.23 -9.25 0.89
C LEU A 84 2.98 -9.50 -0.62
N PRO A 85 2.89 -10.75 -1.11
CA PRO A 85 2.56 -11.01 -2.52
C PRO A 85 1.16 -10.55 -2.93
N SER A 86 0.16 -10.65 -2.03
CA SER A 86 -1.19 -10.15 -2.28
C SER A 86 -1.19 -8.64 -2.50
N LEU A 87 -0.53 -7.90 -1.60
CA LEU A 87 -0.39 -6.45 -1.70
C LEU A 87 0.39 -6.06 -2.96
N PHE A 88 1.50 -6.75 -3.25
CA PHE A 88 2.29 -6.53 -4.47
C PHE A 88 1.44 -6.69 -5.73
N SER A 89 0.73 -7.81 -5.86
CA SER A 89 -0.09 -8.11 -7.05
C SER A 89 -1.17 -7.07 -7.27
N LYS A 90 -1.84 -6.62 -6.19
CA LYS A 90 -2.88 -5.60 -6.26
C LYS A 90 -2.33 -4.24 -6.72
N LEU A 91 -1.18 -3.84 -6.18
CA LEU A 91 -0.51 -2.60 -6.56
C LEU A 91 0.02 -2.67 -8.00
N GLY A 92 0.66 -3.77 -8.37
CA GLY A 92 1.24 -3.99 -9.70
C GLY A 92 0.19 -4.04 -10.81
N ASN A 93 -0.93 -4.72 -10.59
CA ASN A 93 -2.02 -4.76 -11.57
C ASN A 93 -2.57 -3.36 -11.85
N LYS A 94 -2.80 -2.57 -10.81
CA LYS A 94 -3.29 -1.19 -10.96
C LYS A 94 -2.27 -0.27 -11.60
N TYR A 95 -0.99 -0.44 -11.27
CA TYR A 95 0.10 0.29 -11.92
C TYR A 95 0.12 0.01 -13.43
N ASN A 96 0.07 -1.27 -13.81
CA ASN A 96 0.03 -1.68 -15.21
C ASN A 96 -1.22 -1.15 -15.92
N GLU A 97 -2.41 -1.28 -15.32
CA GLU A 97 -3.64 -0.70 -15.86
C GLU A 97 -3.45 0.81 -16.13
N SER A 98 -2.92 1.57 -15.18
CA SER A 98 -2.77 3.02 -15.34
C SER A 98 -1.74 3.48 -16.37
N ILE A 99 -0.67 2.71 -16.61
CA ILE A 99 0.34 3.06 -17.60
C ILE A 99 -0.07 2.67 -19.02
N TYR A 100 -0.76 1.54 -19.17
CA TYR A 100 -1.15 0.99 -20.46
C TYR A 100 -2.60 1.28 -20.85
N SER A 101 -3.38 1.97 -20.01
CA SER A 101 -4.63 2.66 -20.39
C SER A 101 -4.36 4.02 -21.04
#